data_AF-A0A3N5LM44-F1
#
_entry.id   AF-A0A3N5LM44-F1
#
_cell.length_a   1.000
_cell.length_b   1.000
_cell.length_c   1.000
_cell.angle_alpha   90.00
_cell.angle_beta   90.00
_cell.angle_gamma   90.00
#
_symmetry.space_group_name_H-M   'P 1'
#
loop_
_entity.id
_entity.type
_entity.pdbx_description
1 polymer ?
#
loop_
_entity_poly.entity_id
_entity_poly.type
_entity_poly.pdbx_seq_one_letter_code
_entity_poly.pdbx_strand_id
1 'polypeptide(L)'
;MTQEYILSLDDSRASLENTGGKGASLARLANAGLPVPGGFHITTAAYRQFLSENDLQAPLLAALQPVDTSRPETLETASAAIRRLF
;
A
#
# COMPACT_ATOMS: atom_id res chain seq x y z
N MET A 1 -2.15 -15.50 -14.59
CA MET A 1 -3.27 -14.81 -13.92
C MET A 1 -3.09 -13.32 -14.15
N THR A 2 -4.09 -12.64 -14.68
CA THR A 2 -4.06 -11.19 -14.88
C THR A 2 -3.98 -10.51 -13.50
N GLN A 3 -2.97 -9.69 -13.24
CA GLN A 3 -2.91 -8.94 -11.99
C GLN A 3 -3.98 -7.85 -12.03
N GLU A 4 -4.84 -7.85 -11.03
CA GLU A 4 -5.93 -6.90 -10.93
C GLU A 4 -5.48 -5.73 -10.03
N TYR A 5 -5.33 -4.55 -10.64
CA TYR A 5 -4.80 -3.37 -9.97
C TYR A 5 -5.86 -2.57 -9.22
N ILE A 6 -7.14 -2.77 -9.57
CA ILE A 6 -8.28 -2.07 -8.98
C ILE A 6 -9.36 -3.09 -8.65
N LEU A 7 -9.94 -2.97 -7.45
CA LEU A 7 -11.17 -3.67 -7.07
C LEU A 7 -12.26 -2.64 -6.80
N SER A 8 -13.51 -2.94 -7.16
CA SER A 8 -14.66 -2.17 -6.70
C SER A 8 -14.69 -2.13 -5.15
N LEU A 9 -15.25 -1.06 -4.57
CA LEU A 9 -15.29 -0.89 -3.12
C LEU A 9 -15.89 -2.10 -2.38
N ASP A 10 -16.95 -2.67 -2.93
CA ASP A 10 -17.72 -3.79 -2.43
C ASP A 10 -17.26 -5.15 -2.99
N ASP A 11 -16.12 -5.22 -3.66
CA ASP A 11 -15.63 -6.48 -4.22
C ASP A 11 -15.32 -7.48 -3.10
N SER A 12 -15.99 -8.64 -3.14
CA SER A 12 -15.80 -9.73 -2.17
C SER A 12 -14.37 -10.30 -2.12
N ARG A 13 -13.57 -10.03 -3.16
CA ARG A 13 -12.15 -10.42 -3.22
C ARG A 13 -11.26 -9.49 -2.39
N ALA A 14 -11.75 -8.35 -1.91
CA ALA A 14 -10.98 -7.42 -1.08
C ALA A 14 -10.61 -8.08 0.26
N SER A 15 -9.31 -8.33 0.42
CA SER A 15 -8.72 -9.03 1.55
C SER A 15 -7.61 -8.20 2.21
N LEU A 16 -7.14 -8.65 3.36
CA LEU A 16 -6.02 -8.02 4.07
C LEU A 16 -4.76 -7.97 3.17
N GLU A 17 -4.54 -9.01 2.37
CA GLU A 17 -3.35 -9.18 1.54
C GLU A 17 -3.35 -8.27 0.31
N ASN A 18 -4.51 -8.06 -0.33
CA ASN A 18 -4.60 -7.31 -1.58
C ASN A 18 -5.07 -5.86 -1.42
N THR A 19 -5.78 -5.50 -0.34
CA THR A 19 -6.30 -4.13 -0.11
C THR A 19 -5.97 -3.59 1.29
N GLY A 20 -5.33 -4.39 2.14
CA GLY A 20 -5.04 -4.02 3.52
C GLY A 20 -6.27 -4.13 4.44
N GLY A 21 -6.04 -3.96 5.74
CA GLY A 21 -7.10 -4.14 6.75
C GLY A 21 -8.25 -3.14 6.65
N LYS A 22 -7.95 -1.92 6.18
CA LYS A 22 -8.97 -0.88 5.95
C LYS A 22 -9.83 -1.20 4.73
N GLY A 23 -9.20 -1.54 3.60
CA GLY A 23 -9.90 -1.90 2.36
C GLY A 23 -10.83 -3.10 2.56
N ALA A 24 -10.31 -4.17 3.17
CA ALA A 24 -11.10 -5.35 3.52
C ALA A 24 -12.27 -5.02 4.47
N SER A 25 -12.08 -4.10 5.42
CA SER A 25 -13.16 -3.70 6.34
C SER A 25 -14.24 -2.87 5.64
N LEU A 26 -13.85 -1.93 4.77
CA LEU A 26 -14.78 -1.14 3.96
C LEU A 26 -15.60 -2.04 3.02
N ALA A 27 -14.96 -3.01 2.38
CA ALA A 27 -15.66 -3.99 1.54
C ALA A 27 -16.69 -4.79 2.34
N ARG A 28 -16.36 -5.25 3.56
CA ARG A 28 -17.32 -5.94 4.43
C ARG A 28 -18.51 -5.06 4.80
N LEU A 29 -18.27 -3.79 5.15
CA LEU A 29 -19.34 -2.85 5.50
C LEU A 29 -20.25 -2.57 4.29
N ALA A 30 -19.67 -2.36 3.11
CA ALA A 30 -20.41 -2.13 1.87
C ALA A 30 -21.25 -3.37 1.48
N ASN A 31 -20.67 -4.57 1.54
CA ASN A 31 -21.40 -5.82 1.32
C ASN A 31 -22.52 -6.06 2.33
N ALA A 32 -22.38 -5.54 3.56
CA ALA A 32 -23.42 -5.60 4.58
C ALA A 32 -24.56 -4.57 4.37
N GLY A 33 -24.51 -3.78 3.29
CA GLY A 33 -25.53 -2.77 2.97
C GLY A 33 -25.46 -1.51 3.85
N LEU A 34 -24.37 -1.31 4.59
CA LEU A 34 -24.18 -0.09 5.37
C LEU A 34 -23.84 1.08 4.44
N PRO A 35 -24.18 2.33 4.80
CA PRO A 35 -23.93 3.51 3.97
C PRO A 35 -22.43 3.85 3.95
N VAL A 36 -21.68 3.21 3.07
CA VAL A 36 -20.27 3.52 2.79
C VAL A 36 -20.20 4.40 1.54
N PRO A 37 -19.49 5.55 1.57
CA PRO A 37 -19.27 6.35 0.37
C PRO A 37 -18.62 5.51 -0.75
N GLY A 38 -19.11 5.64 -1.98
CA GLY A 38 -18.60 4.89 -3.12
C GLY A 38 -17.11 5.14 -3.42
N GLY A 39 -16.48 4.21 -4.15
CA GLY A 39 -15.06 4.28 -4.48
C GLY A 39 -14.52 2.95 -5.03
N PHE A 40 -13.20 2.78 -4.91
CA PHE A 40 -12.49 1.56 -5.31
C PHE A 40 -11.20 1.41 -4.50
N HIS A 41 -10.63 0.21 -4.49
CA HIS A 41 -9.35 -0.09 -3.86
C HIS A 41 -8.25 -0.15 -4.93
N ILE A 42 -7.12 0.50 -4.69
CA ILE A 42 -5.87 0.22 -5.40
C ILE A 42 -5.20 -0.96 -4.69
N THR A 43 -4.91 -2.03 -5.44
CA THR A 43 -4.40 -3.26 -4.82
C THR A 43 -2.91 -3.20 -4.50
N THR A 44 -2.46 -4.05 -3.59
CA THR A 44 -1.02 -4.21 -3.29
C THR A 44 -0.23 -4.73 -4.49
N ALA A 45 -0.88 -5.37 -5.47
CA ALA A 45 -0.27 -5.74 -6.74
C ALA A 45 0.10 -4.50 -7.56
N ALA A 46 -0.77 -3.50 -7.63
CA ALA A 46 -0.50 -2.24 -8.32
C ALA A 46 0.71 -1.52 -7.70
N TYR A 47 0.79 -1.46 -6.37
CA TYR A 47 1.92 -0.87 -5.67
C TYR A 47 3.23 -1.61 -5.95
N ARG A 48 3.23 -2.95 -5.92
CA ARG A 48 4.41 -3.77 -6.24
C ARG A 48 4.89 -3.56 -7.68
N GLN A 49 3.96 -3.50 -8.64
CA GLN A 49 4.28 -3.20 -10.03
C GLN A 49 4.90 -1.81 -10.16
N PHE A 50 4.31 -0.79 -9.53
CA PHE A 50 4.84 0.57 -9.53
C PHE A 50 6.29 0.62 -9.02
N LEU A 51 6.58 -0.06 -7.89
CA LEU A 51 7.95 -0.11 -7.37
C LEU A 51 8.93 -0.79 -8.33
N SER A 52 8.50 -1.89 -8.96
CA SER A 52 9.34 -2.67 -9.89
C SER A 52 9.59 -1.93 -11.19
N GLU A 53 8.58 -1.28 -11.77
CA GLU A 53 8.70 -0.57 -13.06
C GLU A 53 9.52 0.72 -12.96
N ASN A 54 9.69 1.26 -11.76
CA ASN A 54 10.44 2.49 -11.50
C ASN A 54 11.77 2.22 -10.77
N ASP A 55 12.20 0.96 -10.67
CA ASP A 55 13.45 0.54 -10.01
C ASP A 55 13.60 1.07 -8.56
N LEU A 56 12.48 1.27 -7.85
CA LEU A 56 12.47 1.94 -6.55
C LEU A 56 12.90 1.02 -5.40
N GLN A 57 12.93 -0.29 -5.61
CA GLN A 57 13.25 -1.24 -4.54
C GLN A 57 14.69 -1.09 -4.01
N ALA A 58 15.66 -0.94 -4.90
CA ALA A 58 17.06 -0.75 -4.52
C ALA A 58 17.29 0.55 -3.70
N PRO A 59 16.86 1.75 -4.16
CA PRO A 59 17.05 2.97 -3.39
C PRO A 59 16.23 3.00 -2.08
N LEU A 60 15.05 2.37 -2.03
CA LEU A 60 14.30 2.17 -0.78
C LEU A 60 15.12 1.39 0.26
N LEU A 61 15.67 0.24 -0.13
CA LEU A 61 16.47 -0.59 0.77
C LEU A 61 17.76 0.11 1.19
N ALA A 62 18.42 0.84 0.29
CA ALA A 62 19.59 1.64 0.60
C ALA A 62 19.29 2.74 1.63
N ALA A 63 18.14 3.42 1.51
CA ALA A 63 17.72 4.44 2.48
C ALA A 63 17.42 3.85 3.87
N LEU A 64 17.07 2.57 3.95
CA LEU A 64 16.80 1.87 5.21
C LEU A 64 18.07 1.31 5.88
N GLN A 65 19.18 1.10 5.15
CA GLN A 65 20.42 0.55 5.72
C GLN A 65 20.96 1.29 6.96
N PRO A 66 20.99 2.64 7.01
CA PRO A 66 21.54 3.36 8.16
C PRO A 66 20.53 3.56 9.30
N VAL A 67 19.31 3.00 9.22
CA VAL A 67 18.27 3.19 10.23
C VAL A 67 18.65 2.46 11.52
N ASP A 68 18.59 3.20 12.62
CA ASP A 68 18.70 2.68 13.99
C ASP A 68 17.43 3.07 14.76
N THR A 69 16.65 2.06 15.16
CA THR A 69 15.36 2.26 15.86
C THR A 69 15.51 2.88 17.25
N SER A 70 16.71 2.89 17.83
CA SER A 70 17.00 3.59 19.09
C SER A 70 17.30 5.08 18.89
N ARG A 71 17.48 5.51 17.64
CA ARG A 71 17.89 6.86 17.24
C ARG A 71 16.87 7.51 16.29
N PRO A 72 15.87 8.25 16.81
CA PRO A 72 14.78 8.82 16.02
C PRO A 72 15.20 9.65 14.81
N GLU A 73 16.33 10.36 14.88
CA GLU A 73 16.84 11.18 13.78
C GLU A 73 17.24 10.36 12.54
N THR A 74 17.61 9.10 12.71
CA THR A 74 17.92 8.20 11.59
C THR A 74 16.65 7.77 10.85
N LEU A 75 15.55 7.56 11.60
CA LEU A 75 14.23 7.25 11.05
C LEU A 75 13.70 8.43 10.23
N GLU A 76 13.82 9.65 10.74
CA GLU A 76 13.39 10.86 10.03
C GLU A 76 14.20 11.09 8.74
N THR A 77 15.51 10.88 8.81
CA THR A 77 16.39 10.98 7.64
C THR A 77 16.00 9.97 6.56
N ALA A 78 15.77 8.71 6.93
CA ALA A 78 15.34 7.66 6.01
C ALA A 78 13.93 7.95 5.45
N SER A 79 12.98 8.36 6.29
CA SER A 79 11.62 8.77 5.89
C SER A 79 11.66 9.88 4.83
N ALA A 80 12.44 10.94 5.06
CA ALA A 80 12.60 12.04 4.12
C ALA A 80 13.27 11.59 2.80
N ALA A 81 14.27 10.72 2.88
CA ALA A 81 14.91 10.16 1.69
C ALA A 81 13.92 9.32 0.86
N ILE A 82 13.19 8.42 1.50
CA ILE A 82 12.19 7.55 0.85
C ILE A 82 11.07 8.38 0.21
N ARG A 83 10.55 9.41 0.89
CA ARG A 83 9.50 10.27 0.36
C ARG A 83 9.89 11.01 -0.92
N ARG A 84 11.18 11.32 -1.12
CA ARG A 84 11.66 11.99 -2.35
C ARG A 84 11.77 11.06 -3.55
N LEU A 85 11.60 9.75 -3.36
CA LEU A 85 11.60 8.77 -4.44
C LEU A 85 10.23 8.65 -5.15
N PHE A 86 9.18 9.26 -4.59
CA PHE A 86 7.80 9.26 -5.10
C PHE A 86 7.38 10.69 -5.43
#